data_AF-A0A959UFX4-F1
#
_entry.id   AF-A0A959UFX4-F1
#
_cell.length_a   1.000
_cell.length_b   1.000
_cell.length_c   1.000
_cell.angle_alpha   90.00
_cell.angle_beta   90.00
_cell.angle_gamma   90.00
#
_symmetry.space_group_name_H-M   'P 1'
#
loop_
_entity.id
_entity.type
_entity.pdbx_description
1 polymer ?
#
loop_
_entity_poly.entity_id
_entity_poly.type
_entity_poly.pdbx_seq_one_letter_code
_entity_poly.pdbx_strand_id
1 'polypeptide(L)'
;MNLVYKCPHCNASINAKRNIILAAESVHNKSKKGLVLLHEEIGNYTVAMSSSLTIDNGEEVNFFCPVCNESLNNMQGDNLASFTRIDEAGEESTIVISRIYGERCTFQVDDKKQVKSYGESVQKYLNPEWFLRQE
;
A
#
# COMPACT_ATOMS: atom_id res chain seq x y z
N MET A 1 7.89 -6.53 20.30
CA MET A 1 6.52 -6.16 19.85
C MET A 1 6.36 -6.70 18.44
N ASN A 2 5.17 -7.11 18.01
CA ASN A 2 4.99 -7.60 16.64
C ASN A 2 4.88 -6.41 15.68
N LEU A 3 5.32 -6.60 14.44
CA LEU A 3 5.10 -5.65 13.35
C LEU A 3 3.59 -5.44 13.12
N VAL A 4 3.15 -4.17 13.08
CA VAL A 4 1.73 -3.84 12.88
C VAL A 4 1.57 -2.85 11.73
N TYR A 5 0.62 -3.12 10.85
CA TYR A 5 0.16 -2.20 9.83
C TYR A 5 -1.23 -1.72 10.18
N LYS A 6 -1.48 -0.42 10.07
CA LYS A 6 -2.75 0.20 10.45
C LYS A 6 -3.32 1.03 9.32
N CYS A 7 -4.64 1.03 9.26
CA CYS A 7 -5.38 1.96 8.41
C CYS A 7 -5.27 3.39 8.98
N PRO A 8 -4.94 4.41 8.15
CA PRO A 8 -4.86 5.79 8.61
C PRO A 8 -6.23 6.40 8.97
N HIS A 9 -7.34 5.81 8.51
CA HIS A 9 -8.69 6.33 8.75
C HIS A 9 -9.34 5.79 10.03
N CYS A 10 -9.24 4.47 10.26
CA CYS A 10 -9.89 3.83 11.41
C CYS A 10 -8.92 3.32 12.48
N ASN A 11 -7.60 3.43 12.25
CA ASN A 11 -6.53 2.96 13.14
C ASN A 11 -6.56 1.44 13.43
N ALA A 12 -7.41 0.68 12.73
CA ALA A 12 -7.48 -0.77 12.87
C ALA A 12 -6.25 -1.43 12.23
N SER A 13 -5.80 -2.54 12.83
CA SER A 13 -4.75 -3.37 12.25
C SER A 13 -5.24 -4.06 10.97
N ILE A 14 -4.47 -3.90 9.89
CA ILE A 14 -4.78 -4.47 8.57
C ILE A 14 -3.81 -5.57 8.16
N ASN A 15 -2.87 -5.97 9.02
CA ASN A 15 -2.03 -7.15 8.82
C ASN A 15 -2.46 -8.32 9.72
N ALA A 16 -2.32 -9.53 9.20
CA ALA A 16 -2.47 -10.76 9.96
C ALA A 16 -1.45 -11.80 9.51
N LYS A 17 -0.90 -12.55 10.47
CA LYS A 17 0.26 -13.44 10.25
C LYS A 17 1.43 -12.65 9.67
N ARG A 18 1.79 -12.92 8.40
CA ARG A 18 2.89 -12.25 7.68
C ARG A 18 2.43 -11.44 6.47
N ASN A 19 1.13 -11.14 6.40
CA ASN A 19 0.54 -10.47 5.25
C ASN A 19 -0.22 -9.22 5.67
N ILE A 20 -0.02 -8.15 4.90
CA ILE A 20 -0.88 -6.97 4.86
C ILE A 20 -2.08 -7.32 3.98
N ILE A 21 -3.28 -7.17 4.52
CA ILE A 21 -4.54 -7.54 3.87
C ILE A 21 -5.25 -6.27 3.45
N LEU A 22 -5.49 -6.12 2.15
CA LEU A 22 -6.16 -4.97 1.55
C LEU A 22 -7.37 -5.46 0.75
N ALA A 23 -8.45 -4.69 0.76
CA ALA A 23 -9.50 -4.86 -0.23
C ALA A 23 -9.07 -4.13 -1.51
N ALA A 24 -9.25 -4.77 -2.66
CA ALA A 24 -8.88 -4.21 -3.96
C ALA A 24 -10.04 -4.29 -4.96
N GLU A 25 -10.18 -3.27 -5.78
CA GLU A 25 -11.14 -3.18 -6.88
C GLU A 25 -10.43 -2.67 -8.13
N SER A 26 -10.63 -3.32 -9.28
CA SER A 26 -10.11 -2.83 -10.56
C SER A 26 -10.74 -1.47 -10.91
N VAL A 27 -9.91 -0.51 -11.30
CA VAL A 27 -10.37 0.80 -11.76
C VAL A 27 -11.22 0.69 -13.03
N HIS A 28 -10.85 -0.23 -13.93
CA HIS A 28 -11.51 -0.41 -15.22
C HIS A 28 -12.79 -1.26 -15.13
N ASN A 29 -12.85 -2.21 -14.19
CA ASN A 29 -14.02 -3.07 -14.03
C ASN A 29 -14.33 -3.37 -12.56
N LYS A 30 -15.32 -2.65 -12.02
CA LYS A 30 -15.77 -2.78 -10.62
C LYS A 30 -16.32 -4.16 -10.25
N SER A 31 -16.65 -5.03 -11.21
CA SER A 31 -17.04 -6.41 -10.89
C SER A 31 -15.84 -7.25 -10.45
N LYS A 32 -14.61 -6.86 -10.83
CA LYS A 32 -13.36 -7.49 -10.42
C LYS A 32 -12.89 -6.86 -9.10
N LYS A 33 -13.32 -7.45 -8.00
CA LYS A 33 -12.94 -7.02 -6.64
C LYS A 33 -12.64 -8.20 -5.74
N GLY A 34 -11.82 -7.97 -4.73
CA GLY A 34 -11.44 -9.03 -3.82
C GLY A 34 -10.41 -8.58 -2.78
N LEU A 35 -9.71 -9.55 -2.20
CA LEU A 35 -8.64 -9.31 -1.23
C LEU A 35 -7.28 -9.49 -1.90
N VAL A 36 -6.36 -8.61 -1.53
CA VAL A 36 -4.94 -8.68 -1.87
C VAL A 36 -4.17 -8.85 -0.58
N LEU A 37 -3.25 -9.81 -0.59
CA LEU A 37 -2.33 -10.10 0.50
C LEU A 37 -0.93 -9.75 0.00
N LEU A 38 -0.35 -8.72 0.60
CA LEU A 38 1.04 -8.31 0.38
C LEU A 38 1.90 -8.86 1.51
N HIS A 39 3.11 -9.31 1.22
CA HIS A 39 4.04 -9.70 2.28
C HIS A 39 4.41 -8.48 3.17
N GLU A 40 4.53 -8.69 4.48
CA GLU A 40 4.81 -7.60 5.42
C GLU A 40 6.27 -7.10 5.38
N GLU A 41 7.18 -7.92 4.87
CA GLU A 41 8.58 -7.55 4.71
C GLU A 41 8.76 -6.56 3.56
N ILE A 42 9.32 -5.38 3.86
CA ILE A 42 9.58 -4.34 2.86
C ILE A 42 10.59 -4.84 1.83
N GLY A 43 10.29 -4.66 0.55
CA GLY A 43 11.09 -5.18 -0.57
C GLY A 43 10.71 -6.60 -0.98
N ASN A 44 9.82 -7.27 -0.24
CA ASN A 44 9.22 -8.54 -0.66
C ASN A 44 7.92 -8.28 -1.42
N TYR A 45 7.97 -8.44 -2.74
CA TYR A 45 6.83 -8.20 -3.64
C TYR A 45 6.00 -9.47 -3.90
N THR A 46 6.02 -10.42 -2.97
CA THR A 46 5.11 -11.58 -3.05
C THR A 46 3.69 -11.10 -2.80
N VAL A 47 2.82 -11.35 -3.79
CA VAL A 47 1.41 -10.97 -3.76
C VAL A 47 0.56 -12.22 -3.94
N ALA A 48 -0.45 -12.36 -3.07
CA ALA A 48 -1.52 -13.32 -3.26
C ALA A 48 -2.86 -12.57 -3.41
N MET A 49 -3.73 -13.07 -4.29
CA MET A 49 -5.02 -12.45 -4.58
C MET A 49 -6.14 -13.47 -4.38
N SER A 50 -7.29 -13.01 -3.93
CA SER A 50 -8.50 -13.83 -3.90
C SER A 50 -8.94 -14.18 -5.32
N SER A 51 -9.48 -15.39 -5.52
CA SER A 51 -9.97 -15.87 -6.83
C SER A 51 -10.97 -14.95 -7.55
N SER A 52 -11.69 -14.07 -6.84
CA SER A 52 -12.63 -13.10 -7.41
C SER A 52 -11.97 -11.86 -8.00
N LEU A 53 -10.67 -11.65 -7.76
CA LEU A 53 -9.90 -10.54 -8.29
C LEU A 53 -9.00 -11.06 -9.42
N THR A 54 -9.26 -10.59 -10.64
CA THR A 54 -8.46 -10.94 -11.83
C THR A 54 -7.97 -9.66 -12.49
N ILE A 55 -6.72 -9.32 -12.24
CA ILE A 55 -6.06 -8.12 -12.75
C ILE A 55 -4.85 -8.49 -13.58
N ASP A 56 -4.64 -7.77 -14.68
CA ASP A 56 -3.52 -7.97 -15.59
C ASP A 56 -2.34 -7.05 -15.23
N ASN A 57 -1.12 -7.43 -15.58
CA ASN A 57 0.07 -6.59 -15.32
C ASN A 57 -0.10 -5.22 -16.01
N GLY A 58 0.11 -4.15 -15.26
CA GLY A 58 -0.10 -2.77 -15.70
C GLY A 58 -1.50 -2.21 -15.40
N GLU A 59 -2.44 -3.01 -14.90
CA GLU A 59 -3.76 -2.50 -14.48
C GLU A 59 -3.68 -1.76 -13.14
N GLU A 60 -4.45 -0.68 -13.04
CA GLU A 60 -4.61 0.11 -11.82
C GLU A 60 -5.71 -0.48 -10.93
N VAL A 61 -5.44 -0.54 -9.62
CA VAL A 61 -6.40 -0.96 -8.59
C VAL A 61 -6.63 0.10 -7.53
N ASN A 62 -7.86 0.16 -7.06
CA ASN A 62 -8.23 0.93 -5.88
C ASN A 62 -8.05 0.06 -4.65
N PHE A 63 -7.27 0.52 -3.68
CA PHE A 63 -7.12 -0.13 -2.39
C PHE A 63 -8.03 0.50 -1.34
N PHE A 64 -8.63 -0.36 -0.52
CA PHE A 64 -9.51 0.02 0.57
C PHE A 64 -9.14 -0.73 1.84
N CYS A 65 -9.46 -0.12 2.98
CA CYS A 65 -9.33 -0.77 4.27
C CYS A 65 -10.35 -1.93 4.37
N PRO A 66 -9.94 -3.16 4.72
CA PRO A 66 -10.87 -4.27 4.88
C PRO A 66 -11.81 -4.13 6.09
N VAL A 67 -11.55 -3.18 7.00
CA VAL A 67 -12.32 -2.98 8.23
C VAL A 67 -13.35 -1.86 8.07
N CYS A 68 -12.93 -0.66 7.63
CA CYS A 68 -13.83 0.49 7.49
C CYS A 68 -14.24 0.81 6.05
N ASN A 69 -13.67 0.11 5.06
CA ASN A 69 -13.92 0.33 3.63
C ASN A 69 -13.53 1.73 3.10
N GLU A 70 -12.80 2.52 3.89
CA GLU A 70 -12.22 3.79 3.42
C GLU A 70 -11.11 3.55 2.40
N SER A 71 -11.00 4.46 1.44
CA SER A 71 -9.98 4.43 0.39
C SER A 71 -8.61 4.69 0.97
N LEU A 72 -7.66 3.78 0.73
CA LEU A 72 -6.25 3.96 1.08
C LEU A 72 -5.45 4.64 -0.04
N ASN A 73 -6.11 4.94 -1.16
CA ASN A 73 -5.50 5.62 -2.29
C ASN A 73 -5.17 7.07 -1.95
N ASN A 74 -3.99 7.53 -2.36
CA ASN A 74 -3.65 8.95 -2.31
C ASN A 74 -4.50 9.71 -3.34
N MET A 75 -5.30 10.68 -2.87
CA MET A 75 -6.22 11.45 -3.71
C MET A 75 -5.52 12.35 -4.75
N GLN A 76 -4.22 12.55 -4.64
CA GLN A 76 -3.47 13.53 -5.43
C GLN A 76 -2.97 13.02 -6.79
N GLY A 77 -3.39 11.83 -7.23
CA GLY A 77 -3.27 11.39 -8.63
C GLY A 77 -2.05 10.52 -8.97
N ASP A 78 -1.17 10.21 -8.02
CA ASP A 78 0.09 9.50 -8.33
C ASP A 78 0.00 7.97 -8.42
N ASN A 79 -1.21 7.38 -8.52
CA ASN A 79 -1.38 5.91 -8.47
C ASN A 79 -0.70 5.28 -7.24
N LEU A 80 -0.72 5.98 -6.12
CA LEU A 80 -0.15 5.53 -4.85
C LEU A 80 -1.24 5.24 -3.83
N ALA A 81 -0.97 4.32 -2.91
CA ALA A 81 -1.76 4.08 -1.71
C ALA A 81 -0.86 4.10 -0.48
N SER A 82 -1.39 4.55 0.66
CA SER A 82 -0.60 4.71 1.88
C SER A 82 -1.29 4.14 3.13
N PHE A 83 -0.47 3.67 4.06
CA PHE A 83 -0.91 3.18 5.37
C PHE A 83 0.23 3.21 6.39
N THR A 84 -0.13 3.16 7.68
CA THR A 84 0.83 3.29 8.77
C THR A 84 1.48 1.95 9.10
N ARG A 85 2.78 1.94 9.38
CA ARG A 85 3.57 0.81 9.88
C ARG A 85 4.17 1.17 11.23
N ILE A 86 3.99 0.29 12.20
CA ILE A 86 4.63 0.35 13.52
C ILE A 86 5.54 -0.86 13.62
N ASP A 87 6.83 -0.62 13.80
CA ASP A 87 7.81 -1.71 13.90
C ASP A 87 7.92 -2.30 15.32
N GLU A 88 8.85 -3.24 15.47
CA GLU A 88 9.06 -3.95 16.74
C GLU A 88 9.62 -3.05 17.85
N ALA A 89 10.27 -1.93 17.49
CA ALA A 89 10.75 -0.91 18.40
C ALA A 89 9.65 0.11 18.78
N GLY A 90 8.50 0.06 18.09
CA GLY A 90 7.39 0.99 18.27
C GLY A 90 7.53 2.27 17.45
N GLU A 91 8.46 2.30 16.50
CA GLU A 91 8.64 3.45 15.61
C GLU A 91 7.58 3.44 14.51
N GLU A 92 6.95 4.60 14.31
CA GLU A 92 5.91 4.79 13.31
C GLU A 92 6.52 5.28 11.99
N SER A 93 6.06 4.68 10.89
CA SER A 93 6.43 5.10 9.53
C SER A 93 5.22 4.95 8.61
N THR A 94 5.13 5.83 7.60
CA THR A 94 4.14 5.71 6.54
C THR A 94 4.71 4.86 5.42
N ILE A 95 4.00 3.81 5.05
CA ILE A 95 4.31 2.98 3.89
C ILE A 95 3.44 3.45 2.72
N VAL A 96 4.09 3.66 1.58
CA VAL A 96 3.45 4.06 0.33
C VAL A 96 3.80 3.06 -0.75
N ILE A 97 2.80 2.57 -1.48
CA ILE A 97 2.94 1.56 -2.54
C ILE A 97 2.25 2.01 -3.82
N SER A 98 2.68 1.48 -4.97
CA SER A 98 1.95 1.68 -6.23
C SER A 98 0.65 0.87 -6.26
N ARG A 99 -0.35 1.45 -6.92
CA ARG A 99 -1.66 0.89 -7.26
C ARG A 99 -1.63 0.16 -8.60
N ILE A 100 -0.51 0.14 -9.32
CA ILE A 100 -0.36 -0.54 -10.59
C ILE A 100 0.16 -1.95 -10.35
N TYR A 101 -0.61 -2.96 -10.77
CA TYR A 101 -0.19 -4.34 -10.62
C TYR A 101 1.06 -4.64 -11.45
N GLY A 102 2.06 -5.25 -10.81
CA GLY A 102 3.36 -5.52 -11.42
C GLY A 102 4.41 -4.42 -11.16
N GLU A 103 4.02 -3.25 -10.66
CA GLU A 103 4.98 -2.24 -10.23
C GLU A 103 5.54 -2.55 -8.84
N ARG A 104 6.87 -2.69 -8.80
CA ARG A 104 7.61 -2.97 -7.57
C ARG A 104 8.21 -1.69 -7.06
N CYS A 105 7.41 -0.93 -6.33
CA CYS A 105 7.89 0.22 -5.57
C CYS A 105 7.24 0.24 -4.18
N THR A 106 8.06 0.55 -3.18
CA THR A 106 7.61 0.77 -1.82
C THR A 106 8.43 1.91 -1.25
N PHE A 107 7.77 2.91 -0.69
CA PHE A 107 8.40 4.01 0.02
C PHE A 107 8.06 3.89 1.49
N GLN A 108 9.07 3.93 2.33
CA GLN A 108 8.92 4.06 3.76
C GLN A 108 9.32 5.47 4.16
N VAL A 109 8.40 6.19 4.76
CA VAL A 109 8.61 7.56 5.22
C VAL A 109 8.55 7.56 6.74
N ASP A 110 9.62 8.01 7.38
CA ASP A 110 9.65 8.18 8.84
C ASP A 110 9.07 9.53 9.30
N ASP A 111 8.99 9.70 10.62
CA ASP A 111 8.57 10.92 11.31
C ASP A 111 9.41 12.16 10.94
N LYS A 112 10.68 11.95 10.58
CA LYS A 112 11.64 12.97 10.14
C LYS A 112 11.56 13.25 8.65
N LYS A 113 10.53 12.75 7.95
CA LYS A 113 10.33 12.92 6.51
C LYS A 113 11.46 12.32 5.66
N GLN A 114 12.25 11.39 6.20
CA GLN A 114 13.23 10.67 5.40
C GLN A 114 12.53 9.56 4.63
N VAL A 115 12.79 9.51 3.33
CA VAL A 115 12.19 8.52 2.42
C VAL A 115 13.22 7.44 2.13
N LYS A 116 12.90 6.21 2.51
CA LYS A 116 13.60 5.00 2.06
C LYS A 116 12.80 4.36 0.94
N SER A 117 13.44 4.10 -0.18
CA SER A 117 12.78 3.56 -1.37
C SER A 117 13.26 2.16 -1.68
N TYR A 118 12.34 1.28 -2.04
CA TYR A 118 12.58 -0.13 -2.30
C TYR A 118 11.93 -0.51 -3.63
N GLY A 119 12.63 -1.34 -4.42
CA GLY A 119 12.13 -1.89 -5.68
C GLY A 119 12.60 -1.17 -6.94
N GLU A 120 12.47 -1.85 -8.08
CA GLU A 120 13.01 -1.40 -9.37
C GLU A 120 12.16 -0.28 -9.99
N SER A 121 10.87 -0.22 -9.68
CA SER A 121 9.94 0.78 -10.23
C SER A 121 10.00 2.12 -9.49
N VAL A 122 10.82 2.24 -8.44
CA VAL A 122 11.04 3.49 -7.67
C VAL A 122 11.45 4.64 -8.57
N GLN A 123 12.21 4.36 -9.65
CA GLN A 123 12.70 5.40 -10.55
C GLN A 123 11.58 6.23 -11.19
N LYS A 124 10.38 5.65 -11.34
CA LYS A 124 9.20 6.35 -11.89
C LYS A 124 8.65 7.44 -10.96
N TYR A 125 8.97 7.36 -9.67
CA TYR A 125 8.42 8.19 -8.60
C TYR A 125 9.51 8.97 -7.82
N LEU A 126 10.69 9.12 -8.44
CA LEU A 126 11.86 9.79 -7.82
C LEU A 126 11.64 11.26 -7.49
N ASN A 127 10.57 11.90 -7.99
CA ASN A 127 10.24 13.25 -7.60
C ASN A 127 9.32 13.22 -6.36
N PRO A 128 9.81 13.56 -5.15
CA PRO A 128 9.06 13.44 -3.90
C PRO A 128 7.97 14.51 -3.74
N GLU A 129 7.59 15.22 -4.80
CA GLU A 129 6.47 16.18 -4.75
C GLU A 129 5.16 15.52 -4.30
N TRP A 130 4.95 14.23 -4.60
CA TRP A 130 3.83 13.44 -4.09
C TRP A 130 3.78 13.37 -2.56
N PHE A 131 4.92 13.58 -1.89
CA PHE A 131 5.03 13.60 -0.43
C PHE A 131 4.85 15.02 0.15
N LEU A 132 5.37 16.04 -0.53
CA LEU A 132 5.36 17.43 -0.05
C LEU A 132 3.99 18.12 -0.17
N ARG A 133 3.09 17.58 -0.99
CA ARG A 133 1.79 18.20 -1.29
C ARG A 133 0.67 17.85 -0.29
N GLN A 134 0.96 17.20 0.84
CA GLN A 134 -0.06 16.91 1.88
C GLN A 134 -0.44 18.15 2.73
N GLU A 135 -0.86 19.23 2.09
CA GLU A 135 -1.50 20.41 2.72
C GLU A 135 -3.02 20.36 2.54
#